data_AF-A0AAN9GHH1-F1
#
_entry.id   AF-A0AAN9GHH1-F1
#
_cell.length_a   1.000
_cell.length_b   1.000
_cell.length_c   1.000
_cell.angle_alpha   90.00
_cell.angle_beta   90.00
_cell.angle_gamma   90.00
#
_symmetry.space_group_name_H-M   'P 1'
#
loop_
_entity.id
_entity.type
_entity.pdbx_description
1 polymer ?
#
loop_
_entity_poly.entity_id
_entity_poly.type
_entity_poly.pdbx_seq_one_letter_code
_entity_poly.pdbx_strand_id
1 'polypeptide(L)'
;MMHLSETHPDVYRDFMGGHHVIRRSQRFWAGLSCDLTIEQTLMCSLKSSGGLTRGRGMGELQRLVWLLSMPSCAAVNQWMVSFTHGDSNTEHHKDLTEARQRKDDKDTSTIVTYVLQRNPFETEGHQLVCIATGLTSDTSANVDSAKVIGHRILQTMTGQAVSAVSFKKKEEAVTMSTKPTVKIGGERVSIDPQLLFQRLLHVAGGDLSKLQDIFQYELTALPSSLFDDSGFMRESSKHLLAKHLWDASEGCKQERLRTKDVHYILDGGSLIHQLSWLRGTSYTHLAERYVEYVKNSYPHATVVFDGCFGGPSTKDMAHVQRRTLPGRDVQFTPDMLLSEKKEEFLSNTTNKQRFIYLVGNCFEENGIPVQHAQGDADCVIVQVALQSAVEYTTYVVGEDTDLLILLLFHVKSDMKDVFFSSSKASTTRLWDIRSTQSRLGPNVCKNILFAHAFSGCDTTSRPFSVRKCV
;
A
#
# COMPACT_ATOMS: atom_id res chain seq x y z
N MET A 1 -37.07 -17.12 -26.43
CA MET A 1 -37.16 -18.44 -25.77
C MET A 1 -38.48 -18.69 -25.03
N MET A 2 -39.16 -17.67 -24.48
CA MET A 2 -40.35 -17.91 -23.62
C MET A 2 -41.57 -18.56 -24.31
N HIS A 3 -41.71 -18.43 -25.65
CA HIS A 3 -42.79 -19.05 -26.44
C HIS A 3 -42.28 -20.16 -27.37
N LEU A 4 -41.11 -20.73 -27.09
CA LEU A 4 -40.50 -21.74 -27.98
C LEU A 4 -41.34 -23.02 -28.04
N SER A 5 -42.00 -23.38 -26.94
CA SER A 5 -42.94 -24.51 -26.84
C SER A 5 -44.17 -24.36 -27.74
N GLU A 6 -44.58 -23.14 -28.04
CA GLU A 6 -45.77 -22.83 -28.85
C GLU A 6 -45.42 -22.61 -30.32
N THR A 7 -44.31 -21.92 -30.58
CA THR A 7 -43.92 -21.52 -31.94
C THR A 7 -43.15 -22.60 -32.69
N HIS A 8 -42.32 -23.40 -32.00
CA HIS A 8 -41.48 -24.45 -32.59
C HIS A 8 -41.36 -25.65 -31.62
N PRO A 9 -42.45 -26.41 -31.44
CA PRO A 9 -42.54 -27.46 -30.43
C PRO A 9 -41.50 -28.57 -30.59
N ASP A 10 -41.08 -28.86 -31.82
CA ASP A 10 -40.04 -29.86 -32.10
C ASP A 10 -38.67 -29.44 -31.58
N VAL A 11 -38.29 -28.18 -31.81
CA VAL A 11 -37.04 -27.60 -31.30
C VAL A 11 -37.05 -27.54 -29.78
N TYR A 12 -38.19 -27.21 -29.18
CA TYR A 12 -38.35 -27.21 -27.72
C TYR A 12 -38.18 -28.62 -27.13
N ARG A 13 -38.77 -29.63 -27.76
CA ARG A 13 -38.63 -31.04 -27.35
C ARG A 13 -37.18 -31.52 -27.45
N ASP A 14 -36.47 -31.21 -28.53
CA ASP A 14 -35.05 -31.56 -28.69
C ASP A 14 -34.16 -30.80 -27.70
N PHE A 15 -34.48 -29.54 -27.44
CA PHE A 15 -33.78 -28.73 -26.45
C PHE A 15 -33.92 -29.33 -25.05
N MET A 16 -35.15 -29.68 -24.63
CA MET A 16 -35.42 -30.35 -23.36
C MET A 16 -34.84 -31.76 -23.28
N GLY A 17 -34.70 -32.44 -24.44
CA GLY A 17 -33.99 -33.72 -24.57
C GLY A 17 -32.46 -33.61 -24.44
N GLY A 18 -31.91 -32.40 -24.27
CA GLY A 18 -30.47 -32.18 -24.09
C GLY A 18 -29.67 -32.17 -25.39
N HIS A 19 -30.31 -32.16 -26.56
CA HIS A 19 -29.62 -32.16 -27.87
C HIS A 19 -28.82 -30.88 -28.17
N HIS A 20 -28.87 -29.88 -27.27
CA HIS A 20 -28.05 -28.66 -27.34
C HIS A 20 -26.69 -28.81 -26.63
N VAL A 21 -26.41 -29.97 -26.05
CA VAL A 21 -25.21 -30.28 -25.28
C VAL A 21 -24.41 -31.39 -25.99
N ILE A 22 -23.13 -31.12 -26.27
CA ILE A 22 -22.17 -32.09 -26.81
C ILE A 22 -21.30 -32.60 -25.67
N ARG A 23 -21.08 -33.91 -25.64
CA ARG A 23 -20.22 -34.56 -24.67
C ARG A 23 -19.09 -35.31 -25.38
N ARG A 24 -17.85 -34.94 -25.08
CA ARG A 24 -16.64 -35.54 -25.66
C ARG A 24 -16.01 -36.63 -24.79
N SER A 25 -16.42 -36.74 -23.53
CA SER A 25 -15.91 -37.72 -22.58
C SER A 25 -17.01 -38.23 -21.66
N GLN A 26 -16.84 -39.43 -21.10
CA GLN A 26 -17.81 -40.04 -20.18
C GLN A 26 -17.74 -39.47 -18.75
N ARG A 27 -17.16 -38.29 -18.54
CA ARG A 27 -17.08 -37.62 -17.21
C ARG A 27 -18.39 -36.94 -16.84
N PHE A 28 -18.76 -36.95 -15.56
CA PHE A 28 -19.93 -36.22 -15.07
C PHE A 28 -19.77 -34.72 -15.35
N TRP A 29 -20.85 -34.07 -15.81
CA TRP A 29 -20.92 -32.62 -16.07
C TRP A 29 -19.97 -32.11 -17.17
N ALA A 30 -19.45 -33.00 -18.02
CA ALA A 30 -18.60 -32.66 -19.16
C ALA A 30 -19.40 -32.28 -20.43
N GLY A 31 -20.69 -31.95 -20.27
CA GLY A 31 -21.53 -31.49 -21.36
C GLY A 31 -21.28 -30.01 -21.63
N LEU A 32 -20.89 -29.67 -22.85
CA LEU A 32 -20.71 -28.29 -23.30
C LEU A 32 -21.81 -27.93 -24.28
N SER A 33 -22.26 -26.68 -24.32
CA SER A 33 -23.17 -26.25 -25.37
C SER A 33 -22.53 -26.45 -26.76
N CYS A 34 -23.36 -26.73 -27.77
CA CYS A 34 -22.90 -26.90 -29.15
C CYS A 34 -22.04 -25.71 -29.62
N ASP A 35 -22.49 -24.49 -29.33
CA ASP A 35 -21.79 -23.26 -29.70
C ASP A 35 -20.40 -23.15 -29.07
N LEU A 36 -20.28 -23.42 -27.77
CA LEU A 36 -19.00 -23.39 -27.07
C LEU A 36 -18.03 -24.46 -27.60
N THR A 37 -18.57 -25.62 -27.98
CA THR A 37 -17.80 -26.73 -28.57
C THR A 37 -17.26 -26.35 -29.96
N ILE A 38 -18.08 -25.67 -30.77
CA ILE A 38 -17.69 -25.14 -32.08
C ILE A 38 -16.61 -24.07 -31.90
N GLU A 39 -16.79 -23.15 -30.95
CA GLU A 39 -15.83 -22.07 -30.69
C GLU A 39 -14.46 -22.64 -30.27
N GLN A 40 -14.45 -23.56 -29.29
CA GLN A 40 -13.21 -24.12 -28.74
C GLN A 40 -12.45 -25.02 -29.72
N THR A 41 -13.09 -25.53 -30.77
CA THR A 41 -12.50 -26.53 -31.67
C THR A 41 -12.32 -26.00 -33.08
N LEU A 42 -13.43 -25.59 -33.69
CA LEU A 42 -13.48 -25.07 -35.05
C LEU A 42 -13.00 -23.63 -35.09
N MET A 43 -13.50 -22.75 -34.23
CA MET A 43 -13.08 -21.34 -34.26
C MET A 43 -11.67 -21.15 -33.70
N CYS A 44 -11.26 -21.94 -32.70
CA CYS A 44 -9.89 -21.93 -32.20
C CYS A 44 -8.87 -22.30 -33.31
N SER A 45 -9.13 -23.35 -34.10
CA SER A 45 -8.26 -23.73 -35.22
C SER A 45 -8.27 -22.73 -36.39
N LEU A 46 -9.37 -21.99 -36.57
CA LEU A 46 -9.45 -20.87 -37.51
C LEU A 46 -8.71 -19.61 -37.03
N LYS A 47 -8.62 -19.39 -35.71
CA LYS A 47 -8.09 -18.17 -35.07
C LYS A 47 -6.67 -18.29 -34.52
N SER A 48 -6.13 -19.50 -34.41
CA SER A 48 -4.74 -19.74 -33.98
C SER A 48 -3.73 -19.36 -35.06
N SER A 49 -2.44 -19.32 -34.70
CA SER A 49 -1.35 -18.98 -35.63
C SER A 49 -1.24 -20.02 -36.75
N GLY A 50 -1.37 -19.59 -38.01
CA GLY A 50 -1.49 -20.49 -39.18
C GLY A 50 -2.94 -20.82 -39.58
N GLY A 51 -3.93 -20.34 -38.81
CA GLY A 51 -5.35 -20.44 -39.12
C GLY A 51 -5.83 -19.36 -40.10
N LEU A 52 -7.04 -19.56 -40.64
CA LEU A 52 -7.61 -18.73 -41.72
C LEU A 52 -7.78 -17.24 -41.36
N THR A 53 -7.95 -16.90 -40.09
CA THR A 53 -8.29 -15.53 -39.65
C THR A 53 -7.09 -14.71 -39.15
N ARG A 54 -5.92 -15.32 -38.96
CA ARG A 54 -4.68 -14.61 -38.60
C ARG A 54 -3.63 -14.80 -39.70
N GLY A 55 -3.63 -13.90 -40.69
CA GLY A 55 -2.73 -13.94 -41.85
C GLY A 55 -3.15 -12.98 -42.97
N ARG A 56 -2.68 -13.23 -44.21
CA ARG A 56 -2.89 -12.35 -45.40
C ARG A 56 -4.33 -12.33 -45.97
N GLY A 57 -5.34 -12.65 -45.17
CA GLY A 57 -6.76 -12.47 -45.51
C GLY A 57 -7.48 -13.71 -46.07
N MET A 58 -8.78 -13.54 -46.29
CA MET A 58 -9.81 -14.59 -46.37
C MET A 58 -10.21 -14.93 -47.82
N GLY A 59 -9.26 -14.91 -48.76
CA GLY A 59 -9.48 -15.15 -50.19
C GLY A 59 -9.85 -16.60 -50.52
N GLU A 60 -10.47 -16.81 -51.69
CA GLU A 60 -11.04 -18.11 -52.10
C GLU A 60 -9.98 -19.22 -52.21
N LEU A 61 -8.81 -18.90 -52.76
CA LEU A 61 -7.68 -19.84 -52.85
C LEU A 61 -7.15 -20.24 -51.46
N GLN A 62 -7.02 -19.29 -50.54
CA GLN A 62 -6.58 -19.57 -49.16
C GLN A 62 -7.61 -20.43 -48.41
N ARG A 63 -8.91 -20.22 -48.63
CA ARG A 63 -9.99 -21.06 -48.08
C ARG A 63 -9.91 -22.49 -48.62
N LEU A 64 -9.70 -22.66 -49.92
CA LEU A 64 -9.57 -23.97 -50.55
C LEU A 64 -8.35 -24.73 -50.03
N VAL A 65 -7.19 -24.07 -49.97
CA VAL A 65 -5.97 -24.70 -49.43
C VAL A 65 -6.18 -25.13 -47.98
N TRP A 66 -6.73 -24.25 -47.13
CA TRP A 66 -7.02 -24.59 -45.74
C TRP A 66 -8.00 -25.76 -45.63
N LEU A 67 -9.13 -25.72 -46.35
CA LEU A 67 -10.15 -26.78 -46.33
C LEU A 67 -9.59 -28.14 -46.76
N LEU A 68 -8.78 -28.16 -47.82
CA LEU A 68 -8.19 -29.38 -48.36
C LEU A 68 -7.04 -29.92 -47.51
N SER A 69 -6.27 -29.05 -46.83
CA SER A 69 -5.17 -29.48 -45.96
C SER A 69 -5.61 -29.91 -44.56
N MET A 70 -6.77 -29.42 -44.09
CA MET A 70 -7.25 -29.64 -42.71
C MET A 70 -7.34 -31.12 -42.30
N PRO A 71 -7.88 -32.05 -43.10
CA PRO A 71 -7.94 -33.46 -42.72
C PRO A 71 -6.56 -34.08 -42.49
N SER A 72 -5.59 -33.76 -43.37
CA SER A 72 -4.21 -34.25 -43.26
C SER A 72 -3.50 -33.63 -42.05
N CYS A 73 -3.66 -32.33 -41.81
CA CYS A 73 -3.11 -31.66 -40.63
C CYS A 73 -3.72 -32.20 -39.33
N ALA A 74 -5.03 -32.44 -39.29
CA ALA A 74 -5.71 -33.03 -38.14
C ALA A 74 -5.20 -34.44 -37.84
N ALA A 75 -4.99 -35.27 -38.88
CA ALA A 75 -4.36 -36.57 -38.73
C ALA A 75 -2.95 -36.42 -38.14
N VAL A 76 -2.04 -35.65 -38.76
CA VAL A 76 -0.68 -35.47 -38.22
C VAL A 76 -0.69 -34.97 -36.77
N ASN A 77 -1.61 -34.06 -36.42
CA ASN A 77 -1.74 -33.56 -35.05
C ASN A 77 -2.22 -34.66 -34.08
N GLN A 78 -3.18 -35.49 -34.49
CA GLN A 78 -3.65 -36.63 -33.70
C GLN A 78 -2.54 -37.67 -33.48
N TRP A 79 -1.74 -37.94 -34.51
CA TRP A 79 -0.59 -38.84 -34.41
C TRP A 79 0.49 -38.26 -33.50
N MET A 80 0.80 -36.97 -33.62
CA MET A 80 1.72 -36.27 -32.73
C MET A 80 1.26 -36.32 -31.27
N VAL A 81 -0.02 -36.04 -31.00
CA VAL A 81 -0.60 -36.14 -29.65
C VAL A 81 -0.47 -37.56 -29.10
N SER A 82 -0.78 -38.57 -29.91
CA SER A 82 -0.64 -39.99 -29.51
C SER A 82 0.82 -40.42 -29.28
N PHE A 83 1.76 -39.78 -29.98
CA PHE A 83 3.18 -40.07 -29.90
C PHE A 83 3.85 -39.38 -28.70
N THR A 84 3.44 -38.14 -28.37
CA THR A 84 4.05 -37.35 -27.29
C THR A 84 3.41 -37.60 -25.92
N HIS A 85 2.17 -38.08 -25.87
CA HIS A 85 1.44 -38.30 -24.62
C HIS A 85 0.66 -39.63 -24.65
N GLY A 86 1.17 -40.66 -23.95
CA GLY A 86 0.33 -41.77 -23.51
C GLY A 86 -0.73 -41.25 -22.54
N ASP A 87 -2.01 -41.53 -22.81
CA ASP A 87 -3.19 -41.20 -22.00
C ASP A 87 -3.01 -40.02 -21.04
N SER A 88 -2.98 -38.80 -21.56
CA SER A 88 -3.09 -37.59 -20.75
C SER A 88 -4.52 -37.45 -20.22
N ASN A 89 -4.86 -38.28 -19.24
CA ASN A 89 -6.16 -38.30 -18.56
C ASN A 89 -6.27 -37.20 -17.49
N THR A 90 -5.48 -36.13 -17.57
CA THR A 90 -5.48 -35.01 -16.60
C THR A 90 -5.73 -33.67 -17.29
N GLU A 91 -6.73 -33.60 -18.18
CA GLU A 91 -7.40 -32.33 -18.46
C GLU A 91 -8.22 -31.92 -17.23
N HIS A 92 -7.54 -31.40 -16.21
CA HIS A 92 -8.18 -30.53 -15.23
C HIS A 92 -8.43 -29.20 -15.92
N HIS A 93 -9.64 -28.66 -15.79
CA HIS A 93 -9.91 -27.26 -16.15
C HIS A 93 -8.79 -26.40 -15.55
N LYS A 94 -8.26 -25.41 -16.29
CA LYS A 94 -7.15 -24.56 -15.81
C LYS A 94 -7.39 -24.01 -14.39
N ASP A 95 -8.67 -23.78 -14.06
CA ASP A 95 -9.10 -23.26 -12.77
C ASP A 95 -9.17 -24.31 -11.64
N LEU A 96 -9.17 -25.60 -11.99
CA LEU A 96 -9.18 -26.73 -11.06
C LEU A 96 -7.79 -27.34 -10.84
N THR A 97 -6.75 -26.73 -11.40
CA THR A 97 -5.37 -27.15 -11.12
C THR A 97 -5.04 -26.90 -9.66
N GLU A 98 -4.26 -27.79 -9.03
CA GLU A 98 -3.85 -27.61 -7.63
C GLU A 98 -3.14 -26.27 -7.41
N ALA A 99 -2.34 -25.82 -8.38
CA ALA A 99 -1.67 -24.52 -8.30
C ALA A 99 -2.67 -23.36 -8.25
N ARG A 100 -3.77 -23.43 -9.01
CA ARG A 100 -4.83 -22.42 -8.97
C ARG A 100 -5.61 -22.47 -7.67
N GLN A 101 -6.00 -23.66 -7.21
CA GLN A 101 -6.68 -23.85 -5.92
C GLN A 101 -5.84 -23.27 -4.77
N ARG A 102 -4.55 -23.62 -4.68
CA ARG A 102 -3.65 -23.06 -3.65
C ARG A 102 -3.51 -21.54 -3.74
N LYS A 103 -3.53 -20.97 -4.94
CA LYS A 103 -3.47 -19.51 -5.12
C LYS A 103 -4.77 -18.85 -4.65
N ASP A 104 -5.91 -19.39 -5.02
CA ASP A 104 -7.21 -18.85 -4.62
C ASP A 104 -7.44 -18.99 -3.11
N ASP A 105 -6.99 -20.09 -2.49
CA ASP A 105 -6.99 -20.26 -1.04
C ASP A 105 -6.11 -19.21 -0.34
N LYS A 106 -4.92 -18.93 -0.89
CA LYS A 106 -4.01 -17.90 -0.38
C LYS A 106 -4.61 -16.50 -0.51
N ASP A 107 -5.16 -16.17 -1.67
CA ASP A 107 -5.77 -14.87 -1.95
C ASP A 107 -6.99 -14.66 -1.03
N THR A 108 -7.83 -15.68 -0.87
CA THR A 108 -8.97 -15.68 0.07
C THR A 108 -8.50 -15.47 1.51
N SER A 109 -7.51 -16.24 1.97
CA SER A 109 -6.95 -16.09 3.32
C SER A 109 -6.39 -14.69 3.58
N THR A 110 -5.79 -14.09 2.55
CA THR A 110 -5.24 -12.72 2.63
C THR A 110 -6.37 -11.71 2.80
N ILE A 111 -7.44 -11.81 2.01
CA ILE A 111 -8.59 -10.91 2.09
C ILE A 111 -9.31 -11.06 3.44
N VAL A 112 -9.55 -12.30 3.88
CA VAL A 112 -10.19 -12.57 5.18
C VAL A 112 -9.38 -11.97 6.32
N THR A 113 -8.06 -12.19 6.34
CA THR A 113 -7.18 -11.60 7.34
C THR A 113 -7.22 -10.07 7.30
N TYR A 114 -7.19 -9.48 6.10
CA TYR A 114 -7.23 -8.03 5.90
C TYR A 114 -8.52 -7.40 6.45
N VAL A 115 -9.68 -8.03 6.19
CA VAL A 115 -10.99 -7.56 6.65
C VAL A 115 -11.19 -7.81 8.14
N LEU A 116 -10.74 -8.95 8.69
CA LEU A 116 -10.83 -9.23 10.13
C LEU A 116 -10.05 -8.22 10.97
N GLN A 117 -8.86 -7.81 10.52
CA GLN A 117 -8.09 -6.75 11.15
C GLN A 117 -8.73 -5.37 11.01
N ARG A 118 -9.65 -5.20 10.05
CA ARG A 118 -10.27 -3.93 9.70
C ARG A 118 -11.79 -4.02 9.70
N ASN A 119 -12.34 -4.67 10.72
CA ASN A 119 -13.77 -4.95 10.78
C ASN A 119 -14.58 -3.64 10.88
N PRO A 120 -15.33 -3.25 9.82
CA PRO A 120 -16.06 -1.99 9.80
C PRO A 120 -17.29 -1.99 10.74
N PHE A 121 -17.64 -3.14 11.32
CA PHE A 121 -18.78 -3.30 12.20
C PHE A 121 -18.43 -3.22 13.69
N GLU A 122 -17.15 -3.12 14.05
CA GLU A 122 -16.71 -2.92 15.44
C GLU A 122 -16.70 -1.46 15.87
N THR A 123 -16.86 -0.52 14.92
CA THR A 123 -16.85 0.91 15.21
C THR A 123 -18.27 1.34 15.61
N GLU A 124 -18.43 1.90 16.80
CA GLU A 124 -19.74 2.36 17.32
C GLU A 124 -20.28 3.63 16.63
N GLY A 125 -19.53 4.18 15.67
CA GLY A 125 -19.89 5.41 14.94
C GLY A 125 -20.83 5.17 13.75
N HIS A 126 -21.75 6.10 13.50
CA HIS A 126 -22.61 6.11 12.30
C HIS A 126 -21.90 6.68 11.05
N GLN A 127 -20.58 6.88 11.12
CA GLN A 127 -19.78 7.41 10.00
C GLN A 127 -19.35 6.28 9.07
N LEU A 128 -19.32 6.55 7.77
CA LEU A 128 -18.84 5.57 6.80
C LEU A 128 -17.31 5.53 6.85
N VAL A 129 -16.72 4.33 6.73
CA VAL A 129 -15.28 4.10 6.80
C VAL A 129 -14.79 3.38 5.55
N CYS A 130 -13.73 3.90 4.92
CA CYS A 130 -13.06 3.20 3.83
C CYS A 130 -12.20 2.07 4.38
N ILE A 131 -12.57 0.81 4.14
CA ILE A 131 -11.83 -0.37 4.63
C ILE A 131 -10.37 -0.39 4.11
N ALA A 132 -10.14 0.15 2.91
CA ALA A 132 -8.81 0.17 2.31
C ALA A 132 -7.84 1.17 2.96
N THR A 133 -8.35 2.34 3.38
CA THR A 133 -7.53 3.49 3.84
C THR A 133 -7.79 3.92 5.28
N GLY A 134 -8.83 3.39 5.92
CA GLY A 134 -9.27 3.79 7.26
C GLY A 134 -9.92 5.18 7.34
N LEU A 135 -10.09 5.89 6.22
CA LEU A 135 -10.68 7.23 6.21
C LEU A 135 -12.17 7.21 6.56
N THR A 136 -12.58 8.10 7.45
CA THR A 136 -13.98 8.30 7.82
C THR A 136 -14.64 9.39 6.97
N SER A 137 -15.96 9.33 6.87
CA SER A 137 -16.76 10.24 6.07
C SER A 137 -16.98 11.59 6.73
N ASP A 138 -17.10 12.65 5.93
CA ASP A 138 -17.83 13.83 6.38
C ASP A 138 -19.33 13.47 6.53
N THR A 139 -20.02 14.25 7.35
CA THR A 139 -21.47 14.21 7.58
C THR A 139 -22.30 14.40 6.31
N SER A 140 -21.71 14.91 5.22
CA SER A 140 -22.39 15.10 3.94
C SER A 140 -22.48 13.85 3.07
N ALA A 141 -21.67 12.82 3.33
CA ALA A 141 -21.70 11.59 2.54
C ALA A 141 -22.96 10.77 2.87
N ASN A 142 -23.66 10.28 1.84
CA ASN A 142 -24.93 9.57 2.00
C ASN A 142 -25.07 8.36 1.06
N VAL A 143 -23.94 7.79 0.64
CA VAL A 143 -23.89 6.64 -0.31
C VAL A 143 -24.48 5.35 0.26
N ASP A 144 -24.50 5.20 1.59
CA ASP A 144 -25.23 4.14 2.28
C ASP A 144 -26.73 4.15 1.93
N SER A 145 -27.27 5.34 1.65
CA SER A 145 -28.66 5.57 1.27
C SER A 145 -28.87 5.66 -0.25
N ALA A 146 -27.89 5.25 -1.07
CA ALA A 146 -27.94 5.38 -2.53
C ALA A 146 -29.18 4.74 -3.16
N LYS A 147 -29.66 3.60 -2.63
CA LYS A 147 -30.90 2.97 -3.10
C LYS A 147 -32.12 3.87 -2.91
N VAL A 148 -32.25 4.50 -1.74
CA VAL A 148 -33.37 5.40 -1.41
C VAL A 148 -33.33 6.64 -2.29
N ILE A 149 -32.14 7.22 -2.48
CA ILE A 149 -31.91 8.37 -3.35
C ILE A 149 -32.28 8.02 -4.80
N GLY A 150 -31.84 6.86 -5.30
CA GLY A 150 -32.20 6.37 -6.62
C GLY A 150 -33.70 6.19 -6.82
N HIS A 151 -34.41 5.63 -5.83
CA HIS A 151 -35.87 5.52 -5.88
C HIS A 151 -36.55 6.88 -5.93
N ARG A 152 -36.08 7.85 -5.13
CA ARG A 152 -36.60 9.23 -5.17
C ARG A 152 -36.41 9.87 -6.54
N ILE A 153 -35.24 9.69 -7.17
CA ILE A 153 -34.97 10.18 -8.53
C ILE A 153 -35.94 9.50 -9.52
N LEU A 154 -36.10 8.19 -9.48
CA LEU A 154 -37.01 7.45 -10.37
C LEU A 154 -38.47 7.89 -10.21
N GLN A 155 -38.92 8.19 -8.99
CA GLN A 155 -40.26 8.73 -8.75
C GLN A 155 -40.50 10.04 -9.52
N THR A 156 -39.52 10.94 -9.57
CA THR A 156 -39.64 12.20 -10.32
C THR A 156 -39.78 12.01 -11.84
N MET A 157 -39.40 10.85 -12.36
CA MET A 157 -39.48 10.51 -13.78
C MET A 157 -40.83 9.92 -14.18
N THR A 158 -41.65 9.52 -13.20
CA THR A 158 -42.95 8.88 -13.46
C THR A 158 -43.87 9.88 -14.17
N GLY A 159 -44.33 9.51 -15.38
CA GLY A 159 -45.23 10.35 -16.18
C GLY A 159 -44.54 11.44 -17.01
N GLN A 160 -43.20 11.51 -17.01
CA GLN A 160 -42.45 12.42 -17.89
C GLN A 160 -42.02 11.73 -19.19
N ALA A 161 -41.94 12.51 -20.28
CA ALA A 161 -41.35 12.04 -21.52
C ALA A 161 -39.83 11.84 -21.34
N VAL A 162 -39.27 10.76 -21.90
CA VAL A 162 -37.85 10.40 -21.76
C VAL A 162 -36.91 11.54 -22.18
N SER A 163 -37.28 12.34 -23.18
CA SER A 163 -36.50 13.48 -23.66
C SER A 163 -36.49 14.69 -22.71
N ALA A 164 -37.44 14.78 -21.77
CA ALA A 164 -37.53 15.85 -20.79
C ALA A 164 -36.77 15.55 -19.48
N VAL A 165 -36.40 14.28 -19.28
CA VAL A 165 -35.69 13.83 -18.08
C VAL A 165 -34.20 14.07 -18.24
N SER A 166 -33.62 14.84 -17.31
CA SER A 166 -32.17 15.06 -17.24
C SER A 166 -31.68 14.83 -15.82
N PHE A 167 -30.69 13.93 -15.67
CA PHE A 167 -30.06 13.66 -14.39
C PHE A 167 -29.18 14.84 -13.96
N LYS A 168 -29.38 15.32 -12.73
CA LYS A 168 -28.58 16.41 -12.16
C LYS A 168 -27.64 15.87 -11.10
N LYS A 169 -26.35 16.22 -11.22
CA LYS A 169 -25.31 15.85 -10.24
C LYS A 169 -25.65 16.23 -8.78
N LYS A 170 -26.41 17.30 -8.57
CA LYS A 170 -26.83 17.73 -7.21
C LYS A 170 -27.87 16.81 -6.56
N GLU A 171 -28.54 15.98 -7.35
CA GLU A 171 -29.60 15.06 -6.89
C GLU A 171 -29.06 13.64 -6.63
N GLU A 172 -27.86 13.34 -7.13
CA GLU A 172 -27.14 12.08 -6.94
C GLU A 172 -26.67 11.88 -5.50
N ALA A 173 -26.37 10.63 -5.14
CA ALA A 173 -25.78 10.31 -3.85
C ALA A 173 -24.36 10.91 -3.74
N VAL A 174 -24.09 11.55 -2.61
CA VAL A 174 -22.80 12.14 -2.28
C VAL A 174 -21.87 11.03 -1.81
N THR A 175 -20.88 10.74 -2.63
CA THR A 175 -19.86 9.73 -2.34
C THR A 175 -18.92 10.16 -1.22
N MET A 176 -18.26 9.17 -0.63
CA MET A 176 -17.10 9.27 0.26
C MET A 176 -15.87 9.92 -0.38
N SER A 177 -16.07 10.83 -1.34
CA SER A 177 -15.03 11.32 -2.21
C SER A 177 -13.98 12.07 -1.41
N THR A 178 -12.79 11.47 -1.37
CA THR A 178 -11.51 12.11 -1.02
C THR A 178 -11.08 13.14 -2.06
N LYS A 179 -11.91 13.41 -3.09
CA LYS A 179 -11.57 14.33 -4.17
C LYS A 179 -11.34 15.72 -3.57
N PRO A 180 -10.16 16.30 -3.74
CA PRO A 180 -9.86 17.63 -3.21
C PRO A 180 -10.91 18.62 -3.75
N THR A 181 -11.57 19.32 -2.82
CA THR A 181 -12.55 20.35 -3.15
C THR A 181 -11.89 21.72 -3.00
N VAL A 182 -12.10 22.59 -3.99
CA VAL A 182 -11.60 23.97 -3.97
C VAL A 182 -12.73 24.88 -3.52
N LYS A 183 -12.45 25.84 -2.65
CA LYS A 183 -13.40 26.90 -2.30
C LYS A 183 -13.35 27.98 -3.37
N ILE A 184 -14.43 28.13 -4.13
CA ILE A 184 -14.61 29.21 -5.11
C ILE A 184 -15.81 30.03 -4.66
N GLY A 185 -15.61 31.29 -4.29
CA GLY A 185 -16.69 32.17 -3.83
C GLY A 185 -17.41 31.68 -2.56
N GLY A 186 -16.76 30.87 -1.73
CA GLY A 186 -17.34 30.30 -0.50
C GLY A 186 -17.99 28.92 -0.69
N GLU A 187 -18.26 28.48 -1.92
CA GLU A 187 -18.77 27.14 -2.22
C GLU A 187 -17.63 26.14 -2.43
N ARG A 188 -17.79 24.91 -1.92
CA ARG A 188 -16.83 23.82 -2.15
C ARG A 188 -17.17 23.11 -3.46
N VAL A 189 -16.27 23.22 -4.44
CA VAL A 189 -16.44 22.60 -5.76
C VAL A 189 -15.41 21.47 -5.93
N SER A 190 -15.89 20.27 -6.26
CA SER A 190 -15.01 19.17 -6.70
C SER A 190 -14.64 19.38 -8.16
N ILE A 191 -13.35 19.53 -8.44
CA ILE A 191 -12.83 19.67 -9.80
C ILE A 191 -12.49 18.29 -10.34
N ASP A 192 -13.12 17.90 -11.43
CA ASP A 192 -12.74 16.73 -12.22
C ASP A 192 -11.69 17.16 -13.26
N PRO A 193 -10.41 16.76 -13.09
CA PRO A 193 -9.32 17.23 -13.95
C PRO A 193 -9.50 16.78 -15.40
N GLN A 194 -10.06 15.59 -15.62
CA GLN A 194 -10.27 15.05 -16.98
C GLN A 194 -11.37 15.83 -17.69
N LEU A 195 -12.46 16.11 -16.99
CA LEU A 195 -13.55 16.94 -17.54
C LEU A 195 -13.08 18.38 -17.80
N LEU A 196 -12.27 18.94 -16.90
CA LEU A 196 -11.71 20.28 -17.07
C LEU A 196 -10.76 20.31 -18.28
N PHE A 197 -9.87 19.33 -18.40
CA PHE A 197 -8.98 19.17 -19.56
C PHE A 197 -9.75 19.07 -20.88
N GLN A 198 -10.80 18.24 -20.94
CA GLN A 198 -11.65 18.11 -22.13
C GLN A 198 -12.33 19.43 -22.50
N ARG A 199 -12.86 20.16 -21.51
CA ARG A 199 -13.49 21.47 -21.73
C ARG A 199 -12.49 22.51 -22.22
N LEU A 200 -11.30 22.53 -21.63
CA LEU A 200 -10.23 23.45 -22.02
C LEU A 200 -9.71 23.17 -23.42
N LEU A 201 -9.53 21.89 -23.79
CA LEU A 201 -9.20 21.51 -25.18
C LEU A 201 -10.30 21.91 -26.16
N HIS A 202 -11.57 21.77 -25.78
CA HIS A 202 -12.68 22.21 -26.60
C HIS A 202 -12.67 23.73 -26.81
N VAL A 203 -12.41 24.51 -25.75
CA VAL A 203 -12.25 25.98 -25.83
C VAL A 203 -11.04 26.38 -26.66
N ALA A 204 -9.95 25.61 -26.61
CA ALA A 204 -8.79 25.81 -27.46
C ALA A 204 -9.13 25.66 -28.95
N GLY A 205 -10.15 24.88 -29.30
CA GLY A 205 -10.65 24.78 -30.67
C GLY A 205 -9.62 24.25 -31.68
N GLY A 206 -8.59 23.54 -31.23
CA GLY A 206 -7.46 23.08 -32.05
C GLY A 206 -6.34 24.11 -32.25
N ASP A 207 -6.45 25.31 -31.68
CA ASP A 207 -5.42 26.34 -31.70
C ASP A 207 -4.35 26.05 -30.63
N LEU A 208 -3.23 25.48 -31.06
CA LEU A 208 -2.12 25.09 -30.19
C LEU A 208 -1.46 26.29 -29.50
N SER A 209 -1.61 27.51 -30.03
CA SER A 209 -1.02 28.72 -29.42
C SER A 209 -1.67 29.08 -28.09
N LYS A 210 -2.95 28.75 -27.90
CA LYS A 210 -3.70 28.98 -26.67
C LYS A 210 -3.42 27.95 -25.58
N LEU A 211 -2.79 26.82 -25.92
CA LEU A 211 -2.52 25.76 -24.95
C LEU A 211 -1.56 26.20 -23.85
N GLN A 212 -0.63 27.11 -24.14
CA GLN A 212 0.30 27.63 -23.15
C GLN A 212 -0.43 28.42 -22.05
N ASP A 213 -1.38 29.26 -22.44
CA ASP A 213 -2.20 30.03 -21.48
C ASP A 213 -3.19 29.11 -20.74
N ILE A 214 -3.77 28.13 -21.45
CA ILE A 214 -4.74 27.17 -20.91
C ILE A 214 -4.12 26.22 -19.88
N PHE A 215 -2.88 25.79 -20.10
CA PHE A 215 -2.14 24.89 -19.20
C PHE A 215 -1.05 25.62 -18.40
N GLN A 216 -1.18 26.95 -18.25
CA GLN A 216 -0.31 27.72 -17.38
C GLN A 216 -0.40 27.27 -15.91
N TYR A 217 -1.56 26.74 -15.52
CA TYR A 217 -1.84 26.26 -14.17
C TYR A 217 -2.23 24.78 -14.18
N GLU A 218 -1.97 24.09 -13.08
CA GLU A 218 -2.39 22.71 -12.90
C GLU A 218 -3.93 22.61 -12.88
N LEU A 219 -4.46 21.59 -13.57
CA LEU A 219 -5.91 21.35 -13.72
C LEU A 219 -6.51 20.59 -12.54
N THR A 220 -5.69 20.27 -11.55
CA THR A 220 -5.99 19.46 -10.39
C THR A 220 -5.98 20.35 -9.16
N ALA A 221 -6.85 20.08 -8.19
CA ALA A 221 -6.87 20.83 -6.94
C ALA A 221 -5.66 20.51 -6.04
N LEU A 222 -5.00 19.38 -6.28
CA LEU A 222 -3.71 19.01 -5.69
C LEU A 222 -2.72 18.75 -6.83
N PRO A 223 -1.44 19.19 -6.70
CA PRO A 223 -0.43 18.92 -7.71
C PRO A 223 -0.22 17.43 -7.95
N SER A 224 -0.53 16.92 -9.14
CA SER A 224 -0.31 15.51 -9.48
C SER A 224 1.19 15.12 -9.45
N SER A 225 2.06 16.12 -9.52
CA SER A 225 3.49 16.00 -9.31
C SER A 225 3.86 15.62 -7.87
N LEU A 226 3.04 15.94 -6.87
CA LEU A 226 3.31 15.68 -5.44
C LEU A 226 2.24 14.80 -4.78
N PHE A 227 1.08 14.63 -5.40
CA PHE A 227 -0.01 13.84 -4.83
C PHE A 227 -0.38 12.68 -5.76
N ASP A 228 -0.78 11.57 -5.17
CA ASP A 228 -1.35 10.43 -5.87
C ASP A 228 -2.84 10.63 -6.18
N ASP A 229 -3.43 9.67 -6.91
CA ASP A 229 -4.83 9.74 -7.33
C ASP A 229 -5.81 9.64 -6.15
N SER A 230 -5.34 9.20 -4.98
CA SER A 230 -6.12 9.15 -3.74
C SER A 230 -6.07 10.45 -2.95
N GLY A 231 -5.27 11.43 -3.39
CA GLY A 231 -5.07 12.71 -2.75
C GLY A 231 -4.01 12.70 -1.65
N PHE A 232 -3.24 11.61 -1.52
CA PHE A 232 -2.16 11.53 -0.56
C PHE A 232 -0.83 11.99 -1.17
N MET A 233 0.07 12.49 -0.31
CA MET A 233 1.44 12.77 -0.71
C MET A 233 2.11 11.49 -1.22
N ARG A 234 2.79 11.59 -2.36
CA ARG A 234 3.52 10.45 -2.94
C ARG A 234 4.58 9.95 -1.96
N GLU A 235 4.52 8.65 -1.68
CA GLU A 235 5.37 7.98 -0.69
C GLU A 235 6.86 8.04 -1.08
N SER A 236 7.69 8.21 -0.07
CA SER A 236 9.13 8.28 -0.20
C SER A 236 9.77 6.88 -0.17
N SER A 237 10.92 6.74 -0.83
CA SER A 237 11.73 5.52 -0.74
C SER A 237 12.96 5.78 0.14
N LYS A 238 12.76 6.25 1.38
CA LYS A 238 13.85 6.62 2.33
C LYS A 238 14.93 5.54 2.45
N HIS A 239 14.51 4.28 2.48
CA HIS A 239 15.41 3.13 2.55
C HIS A 239 16.37 3.02 1.36
N LEU A 240 15.99 3.51 0.17
CA LEU A 240 16.88 3.57 -1.00
C LEU A 240 17.96 4.63 -0.81
N LEU A 241 17.63 5.80 -0.24
CA LEU A 241 18.63 6.83 0.07
C LEU A 241 19.67 6.29 1.06
N ALA A 242 19.22 5.66 2.15
CA ALA A 242 20.12 5.00 3.10
C ALA A 242 20.99 3.93 2.42
N LYS A 243 20.42 3.14 1.50
CA LYS A 243 21.19 2.15 0.73
C LYS A 243 22.24 2.80 -0.16
N HIS A 244 21.90 3.86 -0.89
CA HIS A 244 22.83 4.58 -1.74
C HIS A 244 23.97 5.23 -0.95
N LEU A 245 23.67 5.82 0.21
CA LEU A 245 24.69 6.35 1.12
C LEU A 245 25.61 5.24 1.63
N TRP A 246 25.07 4.05 1.89
CA TRP A 246 25.84 2.91 2.36
C TRP A 246 26.83 2.46 1.30
N ASP A 247 26.34 2.28 0.07
CA ASP A 247 27.16 1.87 -1.08
C ASP A 247 28.24 2.92 -1.40
N ALA A 248 27.90 4.22 -1.35
CA ALA A 248 28.84 5.32 -1.57
C ALA A 248 29.91 5.44 -0.47
N SER A 249 29.59 5.00 0.75
CA SER A 249 30.51 4.99 1.88
C SER A 249 31.39 3.73 1.97
N GLU A 250 31.32 2.85 0.97
CA GLU A 250 32.04 1.56 0.90
C GLU A 250 31.77 0.61 2.08
N GLY A 251 30.60 0.70 2.73
CA GLY A 251 30.20 -0.18 3.82
C GLY A 251 31.08 -0.05 5.06
N CYS A 252 30.61 0.70 6.06
CA CYS A 252 31.41 0.90 7.26
C CYS A 252 31.56 -0.42 8.06
N LYS A 253 32.79 -0.67 8.53
CA LYS A 253 33.30 -1.96 9.02
C LYS A 253 32.49 -2.48 10.23
N GLN A 254 32.28 -3.80 10.24
CA GLN A 254 31.47 -4.55 11.21
C GLN A 254 32.04 -4.66 12.63
N GLU A 255 33.26 -4.20 12.89
CA GLU A 255 33.85 -4.35 14.22
C GLU A 255 33.36 -3.21 15.14
N ARG A 256 32.43 -3.54 16.05
CA ARG A 256 32.12 -2.70 17.21
C ARG A 256 33.43 -2.38 17.92
N LEU A 257 33.89 -1.14 17.78
CA LEU A 257 35.05 -0.64 18.49
C LEU A 257 34.77 -0.74 19.99
N ARG A 258 35.44 -1.67 20.68
CA ARG A 258 35.39 -1.81 22.14
C ARG A 258 36.18 -0.67 22.79
N THR A 259 35.63 0.53 22.72
CA THR A 259 36.10 1.66 23.52
C THR A 259 35.47 1.57 24.91
N LYS A 260 36.23 1.95 25.94
CA LYS A 260 35.80 1.80 27.35
C LYS A 260 34.84 2.92 27.82
N ASP A 261 34.76 4.03 27.07
CA ASP A 261 33.91 5.20 27.38
C ASP A 261 32.90 5.45 26.25
N VAL A 262 31.86 4.61 26.20
CA VAL A 262 30.78 4.70 25.21
C VAL A 262 29.47 5.07 25.88
N HIS A 263 28.76 6.04 25.31
CA HIS A 263 27.38 6.37 25.68
C HIS A 263 26.42 5.98 24.55
N TYR A 264 25.37 5.23 24.89
CA TYR A 264 24.35 4.77 23.95
C TYR A 264 23.10 5.65 24.02
N ILE A 265 22.70 6.24 22.90
CA ILE A 265 21.43 6.95 22.78
C ILE A 265 20.46 6.05 22.03
N LEU A 266 19.38 5.65 22.69
CA LEU A 266 18.43 4.68 22.18
C LEU A 266 17.15 5.37 21.71
N ASP A 267 16.74 5.09 20.48
CA ASP A 267 15.41 5.39 19.96
C ASP A 267 14.37 4.51 20.70
N GLY A 268 13.65 5.14 21.63
CA GLY A 268 12.61 4.51 22.43
C GLY A 268 11.41 4.03 21.60
N GLY A 269 11.12 4.71 20.48
CA GLY A 269 10.09 4.31 19.52
C GLY A 269 10.42 2.96 18.90
N SER A 270 11.64 2.81 18.36
CA SER A 270 12.13 1.52 17.86
C SER A 270 12.29 0.47 18.96
N LEU A 271 12.79 0.87 20.14
CA LEU A 271 13.03 -0.02 21.28
C LEU A 271 11.77 -0.79 21.69
N ILE A 272 10.62 -0.12 21.76
CA ILE A 272 9.34 -0.77 22.10
C ILE A 272 9.02 -1.91 21.14
N HIS A 273 9.44 -1.82 19.87
CA HIS A 273 9.20 -2.86 18.87
C HIS A 273 10.15 -4.07 18.99
N GLN A 274 11.29 -3.95 19.68
CA GLN A 274 12.33 -5.00 19.75
C GLN A 274 11.94 -6.25 20.55
N LEU A 275 11.20 -6.09 21.67
CA LEU A 275 10.84 -7.22 22.54
C LEU A 275 9.48 -7.82 22.18
N SER A 276 9.37 -9.15 22.20
CA SER A 276 8.09 -9.85 22.05
C SER A 276 7.27 -9.79 23.34
N TRP A 277 5.97 -9.50 23.19
CA TRP A 277 5.03 -9.45 24.30
C TRP A 277 4.40 -10.82 24.51
N LEU A 278 4.50 -11.35 25.72
CA LEU A 278 3.90 -12.63 26.10
C LEU A 278 2.53 -12.36 26.72
N ARG A 279 1.48 -13.03 26.23
CA ARG A 279 0.14 -12.91 26.82
C ARG A 279 0.16 -13.42 28.26
N GLY A 280 -0.57 -12.74 29.13
CA GLY A 280 -0.63 -13.09 30.55
C GLY A 280 0.54 -12.59 31.40
N THR A 281 1.51 -11.84 30.86
CA THR A 281 2.47 -11.08 31.69
C THR A 281 1.87 -9.75 32.12
N SER A 282 2.22 -9.27 33.31
CA SER A 282 1.81 -7.93 33.75
C SER A 282 2.56 -6.84 33.00
N TYR A 283 1.99 -5.63 32.95
CA TYR A 283 2.66 -4.48 32.35
C TYR A 283 3.94 -4.08 33.09
N THR A 284 3.97 -4.20 34.43
CA THR A 284 5.18 -4.00 35.24
C THR A 284 6.29 -4.96 34.83
N HIS A 285 5.98 -6.26 34.76
CA HIS A 285 6.97 -7.26 34.39
C HIS A 285 7.46 -7.08 32.94
N LEU A 286 6.56 -6.65 32.05
CA LEU A 286 6.96 -6.28 30.69
C LEU A 286 7.94 -5.09 30.69
N ALA A 287 7.68 -4.04 31.48
CA ALA A 287 8.59 -2.89 31.61
C ALA A 287 9.96 -3.30 32.18
N GLU A 288 9.99 -4.16 33.20
CA GLU A 288 11.23 -4.72 33.76
C GLU A 288 12.06 -5.46 32.71
N ARG A 289 11.42 -6.21 31.79
CA ARG A 289 12.14 -6.87 30.68
C ARG A 289 12.80 -5.88 29.74
N TYR A 290 12.22 -4.71 29.51
CA TYR A 290 12.89 -3.63 28.75
C TYR A 290 14.10 -3.08 29.50
N VAL A 291 13.99 -2.88 30.82
CA VAL A 291 15.10 -2.46 31.69
C VAL A 291 16.25 -3.47 31.62
N GLU A 292 15.95 -4.76 31.81
CA GLU A 292 16.94 -5.84 31.76
C GLU A 292 17.63 -5.90 30.39
N TYR A 293 16.84 -5.81 29.31
CA TYR A 293 17.37 -5.78 27.95
C TYR A 293 18.36 -4.62 27.74
N VAL A 294 17.99 -3.40 28.18
CA VAL A 294 18.84 -2.22 28.02
C VAL A 294 20.10 -2.32 28.89
N LYS A 295 19.98 -2.68 30.17
CA LYS A 295 21.15 -2.83 31.07
C LYS A 295 22.15 -3.87 30.56
N ASN A 296 21.66 -5.00 30.04
CA ASN A 296 22.51 -6.08 29.56
C ASN A 296 23.16 -5.76 28.21
N SER A 297 22.48 -5.00 27.35
CA SER A 297 22.94 -4.73 25.99
C SER A 297 23.73 -3.42 25.88
N TYR A 298 23.46 -2.45 26.74
CA TYR A 298 23.92 -1.06 26.67
C TYR A 298 24.34 -0.54 28.05
N PRO A 299 25.60 -0.75 28.48
CA PRO A 299 26.08 -0.49 29.85
C PRO A 299 26.00 0.98 30.32
N HIS A 300 25.84 1.93 29.41
CA HIS A 300 25.60 3.34 29.69
C HIS A 300 24.69 3.91 28.60
N ALA A 301 23.39 4.04 28.90
CA ALA A 301 22.38 4.37 27.90
C ALA A 301 21.45 5.50 28.36
N THR A 302 21.04 6.33 27.43
CA THR A 302 19.91 7.28 27.55
C THR A 302 18.85 6.89 26.53
N VAL A 303 17.60 6.77 26.97
CA VAL A 303 16.46 6.41 26.11
C VAL A 303 15.66 7.67 25.79
N VAL A 304 15.29 7.85 24.52
CA VAL A 304 14.45 8.99 24.10
C VAL A 304 13.15 8.47 23.49
N PHE A 305 12.02 8.86 24.05
CA PHE A 305 10.70 8.44 23.58
C PHE A 305 9.97 9.52 22.79
N ASP A 306 9.17 9.09 21.83
CA ASP A 306 8.20 9.93 21.14
C ASP A 306 7.12 10.47 22.09
N GLY A 307 6.66 11.68 21.80
CA GLY A 307 5.42 12.25 22.31
C GLY A 307 4.26 11.97 21.35
N CYS A 308 3.16 11.44 21.89
CA CYS A 308 1.90 11.27 21.17
C CYS A 308 0.91 12.42 21.41
N PHE A 309 1.26 13.41 22.23
CA PHE A 309 0.44 14.59 22.54
C PHE A 309 0.95 15.81 21.75
N GLY A 310 0.84 15.74 20.43
CA GLY A 310 1.04 16.89 19.55
C GLY A 310 -0.29 17.31 18.95
N GLY A 311 -0.49 18.61 18.74
CA GLY A 311 -1.46 19.10 17.77
C GLY A 311 -1.13 18.60 16.35
N PRO A 312 -1.72 19.18 15.30
CA PRO A 312 -1.41 18.76 13.93
C PRO A 312 0.11 18.72 13.68
N SER A 313 0.60 17.55 13.26
CA SER A 313 2.02 17.29 12.99
C SER A 313 2.27 17.34 11.48
N THR A 314 3.46 17.79 11.10
CA THR A 314 3.92 17.69 9.71
C THR A 314 4.03 16.24 9.22
N LYS A 315 4.06 15.25 10.14
CA LYS A 315 4.05 13.81 9.83
C LYS A 315 2.63 13.20 9.81
N ASP A 316 1.56 13.98 10.01
CA ASP A 316 0.18 13.46 10.11
C ASP A 316 -0.24 12.67 8.87
N MET A 317 0.14 13.11 7.67
CA MET A 317 -0.17 12.38 6.43
C MET A 317 0.52 11.01 6.38
N ALA A 318 1.79 10.93 6.79
CA ALA A 318 2.50 9.66 6.90
C ALA A 318 1.87 8.76 7.98
N HIS A 319 1.42 9.33 9.10
CA HIS A 319 0.68 8.59 10.13
C HIS A 319 -0.66 8.05 9.60
N VAL A 320 -1.42 8.84 8.85
CA VAL A 320 -2.69 8.43 8.24
C VAL A 320 -2.47 7.30 7.22
N GLN A 321 -1.44 7.39 6.38
CA GLN A 321 -1.09 6.32 5.43
C GLN A 321 -0.70 5.01 6.13
N ARG A 322 -0.03 5.09 7.29
CA ARG A 322 0.38 3.93 8.10
C ARG A 322 -0.74 3.41 9.02
N ARG A 323 -1.81 4.18 9.23
CA ARG A 323 -2.88 3.83 10.17
C ARG A 323 -3.69 2.65 9.66
N THR A 324 -3.62 1.55 10.40
CA THR A 324 -4.71 0.57 10.52
C THR A 324 -5.82 1.11 11.40
N LEU A 325 -6.99 0.45 11.40
CA LEU A 325 -8.06 0.77 12.36
C LEU A 325 -7.46 0.86 13.77
N PRO A 326 -7.75 1.94 14.53
CA PRO A 326 -7.16 2.12 15.84
C PRO A 326 -7.61 0.99 16.75
N GLY A 327 -6.65 0.39 17.46
CA GLY A 327 -6.93 -0.56 18.53
C GLY A 327 -7.82 0.06 19.60
N ARG A 328 -8.47 -0.78 20.40
CA ARG A 328 -9.37 -0.35 21.47
C ARG A 328 -8.60 0.49 22.50
N ASP A 329 -9.22 1.51 23.07
CA ASP A 329 -8.61 2.22 24.21
C ASP A 329 -8.58 1.26 25.40
N VAL A 330 -7.39 1.02 25.93
CA VAL A 330 -7.14 0.13 27.05
C VAL A 330 -6.69 0.99 28.22
N GLN A 331 -7.54 1.11 29.22
CA GLN A 331 -7.14 1.63 30.52
C GLN A 331 -6.55 0.48 31.34
N PHE A 332 -5.23 0.50 31.52
CA PHE A 332 -4.51 -0.52 32.28
C PHE A 332 -3.82 0.07 33.50
N THR A 333 -3.69 -0.73 34.56
CA THR A 333 -2.78 -0.47 35.68
C THR A 333 -1.55 -1.37 35.55
N PRO A 334 -0.41 -1.04 36.20
CA PRO A 334 0.83 -1.79 36.06
C PRO A 334 0.69 -3.31 36.33
N ASP A 335 -0.17 -3.70 37.27
CA ASP A 335 -0.39 -5.10 37.68
C ASP A 335 -1.33 -5.88 36.74
N MET A 336 -2.05 -5.22 35.83
CA MET A 336 -2.95 -5.90 34.91
C MET A 336 -2.19 -6.76 33.90
N LEU A 337 -2.81 -7.87 33.47
CA LEU A 337 -2.22 -8.80 32.52
C LEU A 337 -2.49 -8.38 31.07
N LEU A 338 -1.49 -8.57 30.21
CA LEU A 338 -1.61 -8.38 28.77
C LEU A 338 -2.62 -9.35 28.16
N SER A 339 -3.73 -8.82 27.64
CA SER A 339 -4.80 -9.56 26.97
C SER A 339 -4.72 -9.46 25.44
N GLU A 340 -4.37 -8.28 24.93
CA GLU A 340 -4.34 -7.96 23.49
C GLU A 340 -3.01 -8.30 22.82
N LYS A 341 -2.98 -8.26 21.48
CA LYS A 341 -1.72 -8.34 20.73
C LYS A 341 -0.98 -7.00 20.78
N LYS A 342 0.35 -7.07 20.74
CA LYS A 342 1.23 -5.88 20.76
C LYS A 342 0.88 -4.88 19.67
N GLU A 343 0.67 -5.36 18.44
CA GLU A 343 0.42 -4.51 17.28
C GLU A 343 -0.93 -3.78 17.39
N GLU A 344 -1.96 -4.48 17.88
CA GLU A 344 -3.29 -3.92 18.14
C GLU A 344 -3.20 -2.84 19.23
N PHE A 345 -2.55 -3.15 20.35
CA PHE A 345 -2.39 -2.22 21.46
C PHE A 345 -1.62 -0.95 21.09
N LEU A 346 -0.47 -1.08 20.41
CA LEU A 346 0.39 0.05 20.04
C LEU A 346 -0.17 0.88 18.87
N SER A 347 -1.15 0.36 18.12
CA SER A 347 -1.84 1.12 17.08
C SER A 347 -2.71 2.26 17.64
N ASN A 348 -3.13 2.15 18.91
CA ASN A 348 -3.82 3.20 19.63
C ASN A 348 -2.80 4.17 20.26
N THR A 349 -2.84 5.44 19.86
CA THR A 349 -1.88 6.47 20.30
C THR A 349 -1.96 6.74 21.80
N THR A 350 -3.14 6.65 22.41
CA THR A 350 -3.33 6.84 23.85
C THR A 350 -2.71 5.68 24.64
N ASN A 351 -2.94 4.44 24.20
CA ASN A 351 -2.34 3.25 24.80
C ASN A 351 -0.82 3.28 24.68
N LYS A 352 -0.31 3.57 23.47
CA LYS A 352 1.14 3.71 23.21
C LYS A 352 1.75 4.73 24.16
N GLN A 353 1.12 5.89 24.35
CA GLN A 353 1.65 6.93 25.23
C GLN A 353 1.65 6.52 26.71
N ARG A 354 0.56 5.93 27.21
CA ARG A 354 0.51 5.43 28.60
C ARG A 354 1.60 4.38 28.85
N PHE A 355 1.81 3.50 27.88
CA PHE A 355 2.85 2.48 27.95
C PHE A 355 4.26 3.07 27.89
N ILE A 356 4.52 4.04 27.03
CA ILE A 356 5.78 4.80 26.98
C ILE A 356 6.11 5.40 28.34
N TYR A 357 5.13 6.02 29.02
CA TYR A 357 5.35 6.60 30.35
C TYR A 357 5.62 5.53 31.41
N LEU A 358 4.90 4.40 31.38
CA LEU A 358 5.16 3.29 32.30
C LEU A 358 6.60 2.78 32.16
N VAL A 359 7.04 2.52 30.93
CA VAL A 359 8.39 2.03 30.64
C VAL A 359 9.44 3.08 30.96
N GLY A 360 9.16 4.36 30.65
CA GLY A 360 10.03 5.50 30.99
C GLY A 360 10.27 5.63 32.49
N ASN A 361 9.21 5.60 33.30
CA ASN A 361 9.33 5.66 34.75
C ASN A 361 10.13 4.46 35.28
N CYS A 362 9.88 3.25 34.76
CA CYS A 362 10.61 2.05 35.16
C CYS A 362 12.11 2.14 34.82
N PHE A 363 12.48 2.76 33.70
CA PHE A 363 13.87 3.05 33.36
C PHE A 363 14.52 4.03 34.35
N GLU A 364 13.84 5.13 34.67
CA GLU A 364 14.34 6.15 35.61
C GLU A 364 14.55 5.58 37.02
N GLU A 365 13.58 4.81 37.53
CA GLU A 365 13.67 4.08 38.81
C GLU A 365 14.88 3.12 38.85
N ASN A 366 15.30 2.65 37.68
CA ASN A 366 16.42 1.74 37.50
C ASN A 366 17.75 2.42 37.12
N GLY A 367 17.80 3.76 37.16
CA GLY A 367 18.99 4.56 36.89
C GLY A 367 19.35 4.74 35.41
N ILE A 368 18.40 4.51 34.50
CA ILE A 368 18.56 4.77 33.06
C ILE A 368 17.88 6.12 32.75
N PRO A 369 18.64 7.15 32.32
CA PRO A 369 18.05 8.43 31.93
C PRO A 369 17.05 8.31 30.78
N VAL A 370 15.92 8.99 30.91
CA VAL A 370 14.87 9.04 29.88
C VAL A 370 14.61 10.50 29.48
N GLN A 371 14.37 10.73 28.18
CA GLN A 371 13.83 11.99 27.69
C GLN A 371 12.57 11.74 26.87
N HIS A 372 11.59 12.63 27.02
CA HIS A 372 10.35 12.60 26.25
C HIS A 372 10.31 13.78 25.28
N ALA A 373 10.14 13.49 23.99
CA ALA A 373 9.85 14.50 23.00
C ALA A 373 8.38 14.97 23.12
N GLN A 374 8.10 16.20 22.70
CA GLN A 374 6.72 16.70 22.63
C GLN A 374 5.93 16.05 21.48
N GLY A 375 6.63 15.66 20.42
CA GLY A 375 6.10 14.98 19.25
C GLY A 375 7.09 13.92 18.79
N ASP A 376 7.56 14.04 17.56
CA ASP A 376 8.57 13.15 17.00
C ASP A 376 9.94 13.24 17.74
N ALA A 377 10.54 12.10 18.07
CA ALA A 377 11.79 12.07 18.84
C ALA A 377 13.07 12.26 18.02
N ASP A 378 13.02 12.21 16.67
CA ASP A 378 14.23 12.18 15.82
C ASP A 378 15.21 13.32 16.14
N CYS A 379 14.69 14.54 16.24
CA CYS A 379 15.49 15.73 16.58
C CYS A 379 16.05 15.68 18.00
N VAL A 380 15.27 15.18 18.97
CA VAL A 380 15.69 15.08 20.37
C VAL A 380 16.79 14.02 20.52
N ILE A 381 16.63 12.86 19.87
CA ILE A 381 17.64 11.79 19.83
C ILE A 381 18.96 12.35 19.30
N VAL A 382 18.94 13.06 18.18
CA VAL A 382 20.14 13.64 17.58
C VAL A 382 20.73 14.73 18.47
N GLN A 383 19.91 15.59 19.08
CA GLN A 383 20.39 16.61 20.01
C GLN A 383 21.11 16.00 21.21
N VAL A 384 20.53 14.97 21.84
CA VAL A 384 21.14 14.24 22.96
C VAL A 384 22.43 13.56 22.52
N ALA A 385 22.46 12.99 21.31
CA ALA A 385 23.66 12.39 20.75
C ALA A 385 24.79 13.42 20.54
N LEU A 386 24.48 14.62 20.03
CA LEU A 386 25.47 15.68 19.83
C LEU A 386 26.01 16.23 21.16
N GLN A 387 25.15 16.36 22.18
CA GLN A 387 25.56 16.76 23.53
C GLN A 387 26.49 15.71 24.15
N SER A 388 26.12 14.43 24.03
CA SER A 388 26.95 13.30 24.46
C SER A 388 28.30 13.26 23.74
N ALA A 389 28.30 13.55 22.43
CA ALA A 389 29.50 13.52 21.60
C ALA A 389 30.55 14.58 21.96
N VAL A 390 30.23 15.57 22.80
CA VAL A 390 31.23 16.50 23.35
C VAL A 390 32.19 15.76 24.30
N GLU A 391 31.68 14.82 25.09
CA GLU A 391 32.41 14.18 26.19
C GLU A 391 32.67 12.69 25.97
N TYR A 392 31.83 12.00 25.20
CA TYR A 392 31.86 10.54 25.05
C TYR A 392 31.81 10.11 23.59
N THR A 393 32.43 8.96 23.29
CA THR A 393 32.14 8.27 22.03
C THR A 393 30.68 7.82 22.08
N THR A 394 29.89 8.21 21.09
CA THR A 394 28.43 8.12 21.17
C THR A 394 27.88 7.15 20.12
N TYR A 395 27.02 6.22 20.55
CA TYR A 395 26.31 5.29 19.67
C TYR A 395 24.83 5.62 19.66
N VAL A 396 24.30 6.00 18.50
CA VAL A 396 22.86 6.16 18.29
C VAL A 396 22.30 4.85 17.76
N VAL A 397 21.32 4.28 18.45
CA VAL A 397 20.67 3.01 18.06
C VAL A 397 19.24 3.31 17.66
N GLY A 398 18.92 3.07 16.38
CA GLY A 398 17.59 3.34 15.83
C GLY A 398 17.40 2.75 14.44
N GLU A 399 16.15 2.71 13.99
CA GLU A 399 15.80 2.13 12.67
C GLU A 399 15.45 3.18 11.61
N ASP A 400 15.14 4.41 12.03
CA ASP A 400 14.77 5.48 11.10
C ASP A 400 15.98 5.98 10.30
N THR A 401 15.76 6.20 9.01
CA THR A 401 16.74 6.83 8.12
C THR A 401 16.91 8.31 8.47
N ASP A 402 15.87 8.96 9.03
CA ASP A 402 15.91 10.38 9.38
C ASP A 402 17.02 10.65 10.40
N LEU A 403 17.23 9.74 11.37
CA LEU A 403 18.35 9.78 12.32
C LEU A 403 19.72 9.81 11.62
N LEU A 404 19.95 8.91 10.65
CA LEU A 404 21.22 8.88 9.89
C LEU A 404 21.45 10.20 9.16
N ILE A 405 20.43 10.74 8.50
CA ILE A 405 20.53 11.97 7.72
C ILE A 405 20.82 13.16 8.64
N LEU A 406 20.12 13.26 9.77
CA LEU A 406 20.33 14.31 10.77
C LEU A 406 21.73 14.24 11.38
N LEU A 407 22.24 13.03 11.69
CA LEU A 407 23.61 12.85 12.19
C LEU A 407 24.66 13.27 11.15
N LEU A 408 24.50 12.86 9.89
CA LEU A 408 25.42 13.25 8.80
C LEU A 408 25.44 14.76 8.57
N PHE A 409 24.35 15.47 8.86
CA PHE A 409 24.27 16.92 8.72
C PHE A 409 24.83 17.66 9.95
N HIS A 410 24.52 17.21 11.17
CA HIS A 410 24.79 17.98 12.39
C HIS A 410 26.09 17.63 13.12
N VAL A 411 26.65 16.43 12.93
CA VAL A 411 27.92 16.05 13.58
C VAL A 411 29.05 16.91 13.04
N LYS A 412 29.84 17.50 13.94
CA LYS A 412 30.95 18.40 13.64
C LYS A 412 32.30 17.73 13.88
N SER A 413 33.36 18.32 13.31
CA SER A 413 34.73 17.78 13.40
C SER A 413 35.35 17.85 14.79
N ASP A 414 34.88 18.74 15.64
CA ASP A 414 35.35 18.97 17.03
C ASP A 414 34.71 18.02 18.05
N MET A 415 33.68 17.26 17.68
CA MET A 415 33.05 16.26 18.53
C MET A 415 33.89 14.97 18.62
N LYS A 416 33.59 14.08 19.56
CA LYS A 416 34.10 12.71 19.57
C LYS A 416 33.40 11.85 18.51
N ASP A 417 33.86 10.61 18.34
CA ASP A 417 33.31 9.71 17.32
C ASP A 417 31.84 9.39 17.61
N VAL A 418 31.02 9.48 16.55
CA VAL A 418 29.59 9.17 16.59
C VAL A 418 29.32 8.02 15.64
N PHE A 419 28.65 7.00 16.15
CA PHE A 419 28.25 5.83 15.40
C PHE A 419 26.73 5.72 15.35
N PHE A 420 26.18 5.32 14.20
CA PHE A 420 24.77 5.00 14.07
C PHE A 420 24.59 3.50 13.78
N SER A 421 23.83 2.81 14.62
CA SER A 421 23.57 1.38 14.49
C SER A 421 22.11 1.16 14.13
N SER A 422 21.88 0.47 13.00
CA SER A 422 20.56 0.08 12.55
C SER A 422 20.50 -1.43 12.31
N SER A 423 19.54 -2.11 12.95
CA SER A 423 19.37 -3.56 12.88
C SER A 423 18.09 -3.92 12.12
N LYS A 424 18.13 -3.84 10.78
CA LYS A 424 17.00 -4.28 9.94
C LYS A 424 17.25 -5.71 9.45
N ALA A 425 16.27 -6.59 9.68
CA ALA A 425 16.12 -7.91 9.05
C ALA A 425 17.46 -8.67 8.89
N SER A 426 17.97 -9.20 10.01
CA SER A 426 19.18 -10.04 10.15
C SER A 426 20.55 -9.41 9.84
N THR A 427 20.64 -8.14 9.44
CA THR A 427 21.92 -7.45 9.25
C THR A 427 22.02 -6.18 10.11
N THR A 428 22.97 -6.14 11.04
CA THR A 428 23.32 -4.92 11.77
C THR A 428 24.24 -4.07 10.90
N ARG A 429 23.78 -2.88 10.51
CA ARG A 429 24.59 -1.86 9.85
C ARG A 429 25.10 -0.88 10.88
N LEU A 430 26.41 -0.75 10.98
CA LEU A 430 27.08 0.24 11.80
C LEU A 430 27.68 1.30 10.89
N TRP A 431 27.31 2.56 11.11
CA TRP A 431 27.81 3.72 10.39
C TRP A 431 28.76 4.48 11.29
N ASP A 432 29.99 4.71 10.85
CA ASP A 432 30.86 5.73 11.41
C ASP A 432 30.53 7.05 10.72
N ILE A 433 29.88 7.96 11.44
CA ILE A 433 29.34 9.20 10.86
C ILE A 433 30.47 10.06 10.28
N ARG A 434 31.64 10.10 10.92
CA ARG A 434 32.79 10.89 10.48
C ARG A 434 33.42 10.31 9.22
N SER A 435 33.60 8.99 9.19
CA SER A 435 34.09 8.29 8.01
C SER A 435 33.13 8.47 6.83
N THR A 436 31.83 8.33 7.08
CA THR A 436 30.79 8.54 6.06
C THR A 436 30.77 9.99 5.56
N GLN A 437 30.84 11.00 6.43
CA GLN A 437 30.95 12.40 6.02
C GLN A 437 32.18 12.65 5.15
N SER A 438 33.33 12.06 5.52
CA SER A 438 34.59 12.21 4.77
C SER A 438 34.50 11.61 3.36
N ARG A 439 33.81 10.48 3.21
CA ARG A 439 33.61 9.80 1.91
C ARG A 439 32.59 10.49 1.02
N LEU A 440 31.50 11.02 1.61
CA LEU A 440 30.47 11.76 0.87
C LEU A 440 30.95 13.16 0.44
N GLY A 441 31.85 13.75 1.23
CA GLY A 441 32.39 15.08 0.98
C GLY A 441 31.46 16.22 1.45
N PRO A 442 32.02 17.43 1.63
CA PRO A 442 31.33 18.54 2.29
C PRO A 442 30.11 19.05 1.51
N ASN A 443 30.14 18.98 0.17
CA ASN A 443 29.03 19.41 -0.67
C ASN A 443 27.79 18.53 -0.49
N VAL A 444 27.98 17.21 -0.40
CA VAL A 444 26.87 16.27 -0.20
C VAL A 444 26.31 16.45 1.21
N CYS A 445 27.16 16.46 2.23
CA CYS A 445 26.73 16.66 3.62
C CYS A 445 25.99 17.98 3.82
N LYS A 446 26.44 19.08 3.20
CA LYS A 446 25.75 20.39 3.28
C LYS A 446 24.36 20.38 2.66
N ASN A 447 24.14 19.57 1.61
CA ASN A 447 22.87 19.50 0.87
C ASN A 447 22.04 18.26 1.22
N ILE A 448 22.45 17.45 2.20
CA ILE A 448 21.84 16.14 2.47
C ILE A 448 20.39 16.26 2.94
N LEU A 449 20.05 17.31 3.71
CA LEU A 449 18.68 17.61 4.12
C LEU A 449 17.78 17.93 2.91
N PHE A 450 18.31 18.69 1.95
CA PHE A 450 17.59 18.98 0.71
C PHE A 450 17.39 17.71 -0.11
N ALA A 451 18.44 16.90 -0.29
CA ALA A 451 18.36 15.64 -1.01
C ALA A 451 17.34 14.69 -0.37
N HIS A 452 17.33 14.60 0.97
CA HIS A 452 16.38 13.81 1.73
C HIS A 452 14.94 14.31 1.53
N ALA A 453 14.68 15.61 1.71
CA ALA A 453 13.37 16.21 1.51
C ALA A 453 12.87 16.08 0.05
N PHE A 454 13.77 16.24 -0.93
CA PHE A 454 13.45 16.14 -2.36
C PHE A 454 13.21 14.68 -2.80
N SER A 455 13.90 13.71 -2.19
CA SER A 455 13.62 12.28 -2.39
C SER A 455 12.29 11.82 -1.78
N GLY A 456 11.60 12.73 -1.09
CA GLY A 456 10.46 12.49 -0.21
C GLY A 456 10.94 12.04 1.17
N CYS A 457 10.30 12.56 2.21
CA CYS A 457 10.45 12.07 3.58
C CYS A 457 9.07 12.00 4.26
N ASP A 458 9.01 11.87 5.58
CA ASP A 458 7.72 11.77 6.28
C ASP A 458 6.95 13.10 6.32
N THR A 459 7.62 14.22 5.99
CA THR A 459 7.04 15.57 5.98
C THR A 459 6.92 16.17 4.59
N THR A 460 7.56 15.60 3.56
CA THR A 460 7.55 16.12 2.18
C THR A 460 7.27 15.03 1.18
N SER A 461 6.56 15.40 0.11
CA SER A 461 6.24 14.45 -0.94
C SER A 461 7.39 14.30 -1.92
N ARG A 462 7.55 13.08 -2.43
CA ARG A 462 8.45 12.81 -3.53
C ARG A 462 7.87 13.28 -4.86
N PRO A 463 8.60 14.07 -5.66
CA PRO A 463 8.18 14.45 -7.00
C PRO A 463 7.91 13.23 -7.90
N PHE A 464 6.82 13.31 -8.67
CA PHE A 464 6.45 12.33 -9.67
C PHE A 464 7.57 12.18 -10.71
N SER A 465 7.75 10.97 -11.22
CA SER A 465 8.82 10.56 -12.16
C SER A 465 10.27 10.55 -11.65
N VAL A 466 10.60 11.20 -10.53
CA VAL A 466 11.97 11.20 -9.98
C VAL A 466 12.24 9.90 -9.23
N ARG A 467 12.60 8.81 -9.93
CA ARG A 467 12.86 7.49 -9.30
C ARG A 467 14.17 7.43 -8.48
N LYS A 468 15.13 8.32 -8.73
CA LYS A 468 16.44 8.34 -8.08
C LYS A 468 16.91 9.79 -7.94
N CYS A 469 17.29 10.20 -6.73
CA CYS A 469 18.23 11.31 -6.56
C CYS A 469 19.62 10.69 -6.74
N VAL A 470 20.26 10.96 -7.88
CA VAL A 470 21.64 10.54 -8.14
C VAL A 470 22.57 11.66 -7.70
#